data_AF-A0A0X3P2V1-F1
#
_entry.id   AF-A0A0X3P2V1-F1
#
_cell.length_a   1.000
_cell.length_b   1.000
_cell.length_c   1.000
_cell.angle_alpha   90.00
_cell.angle_beta   90.00
_cell.angle_gamma   90.00
#
_symmetry.space_group_name_H-M   'P 1'
#
loop_
_entity.id
_entity.type
_entity.pdbx_description
1 polymer ?
#
loop_
_entity_poly.entity_id
_entity_poly.type
_entity_poly.pdbx_seq_one_letter_code
_entity_poly.pdbx_strand_id
1 'polypeptide(L)'
;MTQYLPPNLLALFAPRDPIPFLPPIEKHKHHRKLPYTGVAQFLGEFEDPSETPAPARIETREERKERKRREKQEQANYKLEQDLALWNPKKNPNATGNPYNTLFVARLNYDTSEHKLRREFDVYGPIKKVFGFFSE
;
A
#
# COMPACT_ATOMS: atom_id res chain seq x y z
N MET A 1 -3.40 11.84 -43.23
CA MET A 1 -2.16 12.66 -43.23
C MET A 1 -1.52 12.83 -44.62
N THR A 2 -2.08 12.33 -45.72
CA THR A 2 -1.53 12.50 -47.10
C THR A 2 -2.32 13.48 -47.99
N GLN A 3 -3.32 14.18 -47.43
CA GLN A 3 -4.35 14.92 -48.17
C GLN A 3 -3.84 16.19 -48.89
N TYR A 4 -2.75 16.80 -48.43
CA TYR A 4 -2.23 18.07 -48.99
C TYR A 4 -0.85 17.91 -49.63
N LEU A 5 -0.52 16.72 -50.12
CA LEU A 5 0.74 16.48 -50.85
C LEU A 5 0.65 16.97 -52.30
N PRO A 6 1.77 17.42 -52.90
CA PRO A 6 1.82 17.76 -54.31
C PRO A 6 1.44 16.54 -55.19
N PRO A 7 0.87 16.77 -56.39
CA PRO A 7 0.22 15.73 -57.20
C PRO A 7 1.13 14.53 -57.51
N ASN A 8 2.43 14.76 -57.72
CA ASN A 8 3.41 13.70 -57.99
C ASN A 8 3.57 12.73 -56.81
N LEU A 9 3.42 13.20 -55.58
CA LEU A 9 3.48 12.36 -54.38
C LEU A 9 2.11 11.76 -54.05
N LEU A 10 1.02 12.47 -54.34
CA LEU A 10 -0.35 11.98 -54.12
C LEU A 10 -0.64 10.75 -54.98
N ALA A 11 -0.13 10.70 -56.21
CA ALA A 11 -0.27 9.56 -57.13
C ALA A 11 0.31 8.25 -56.58
N LEU A 12 1.32 8.30 -55.70
CA LEU A 12 1.91 7.12 -55.07
C LEU A 12 0.98 6.45 -54.06
N PHE A 13 -0.03 7.18 -53.57
CA PHE A 13 -1.02 6.69 -52.61
C PHE A 13 -2.36 6.32 -53.28
N ALA A 14 -2.35 6.07 -54.59
CA ALA A 14 -3.51 5.53 -55.28
C ALA A 14 -3.89 4.16 -54.67
N PRO A 15 -5.18 3.90 -54.40
CA PRO A 15 -5.60 2.60 -53.89
C PRO A 15 -5.31 1.52 -54.93
N ARG A 16 -5.02 0.31 -54.44
CA ARG A 16 -4.98 -0.88 -55.30
C ARG A 16 -6.37 -1.22 -55.79
N ASP A 17 -6.43 -2.03 -56.84
CA ASP A 17 -7.67 -2.66 -57.28
C ASP A 17 -8.36 -3.40 -56.12
N PRO A 18 -9.71 -3.42 -56.09
CA PRO A 18 -10.45 -4.11 -55.05
C PRO A 18 -10.08 -5.59 -55.03
N ILE A 19 -9.93 -6.13 -53.83
CA ILE A 19 -9.60 -7.54 -53.62
C ILE A 19 -10.76 -8.41 -54.14
N PRO A 20 -10.48 -9.49 -54.90
CA PRO A 20 -11.53 -10.41 -55.34
C PRO A 20 -12.22 -11.05 -54.13
N PHE A 21 -13.54 -11.11 -54.16
CA PHE A 21 -14.32 -11.72 -53.09
C PHE A 21 -14.04 -13.23 -53.01
N LEU A 22 -13.73 -13.71 -51.81
CA LEU A 22 -13.68 -15.13 -51.47
C LEU A 22 -14.70 -15.40 -50.35
N PRO A 23 -15.45 -16.51 -50.42
CA PRO A 23 -16.38 -16.86 -49.37
C PRO A 23 -15.63 -17.09 -48.04
N PRO A 24 -16.21 -16.71 -46.88
CA PRO A 24 -15.62 -16.99 -45.57
C PRO A 24 -15.42 -18.49 -45.33
N ILE A 25 -14.24 -18.88 -44.81
CA ILE A 25 -13.89 -20.27 -44.50
C ILE A 25 -14.81 -20.86 -43.42
N GLU A 26 -15.10 -20.07 -42.38
CA GLU A 26 -15.94 -20.51 -41.28
C GLU A 26 -17.36 -19.95 -41.40
N LYS A 27 -18.35 -20.80 -41.09
CA LYS A 27 -19.74 -20.35 -40.98
C LYS A 27 -19.88 -19.34 -39.83
N HIS A 28 -20.81 -18.40 -39.99
CA HIS A 28 -21.16 -17.42 -38.96
C HIS A 28 -21.45 -18.09 -37.61
N LYS A 29 -21.20 -17.39 -36.51
CA LYS A 29 -21.35 -17.88 -35.12
C LYS A 29 -22.71 -18.56 -34.86
N HIS A 30 -23.79 -18.04 -35.45
CA HIS A 30 -25.16 -18.58 -35.31
C HIS A 30 -25.37 -19.95 -35.99
N HIS A 31 -24.51 -20.34 -36.93
CA HIS A 31 -24.54 -21.65 -37.59
C HIS A 31 -23.66 -22.70 -36.89
N ARG A 32 -22.93 -22.31 -35.83
CA ARG A 32 -22.14 -23.24 -35.02
C ARG A 32 -23.05 -23.84 -33.94
N LYS A 33 -23.40 -25.12 -34.09
CA LYS A 33 -24.06 -25.87 -33.02
C LYS A 33 -23.03 -26.18 -31.95
N LEU A 34 -23.24 -25.69 -30.74
CA LEU A 34 -22.39 -26.01 -29.58
C LEU A 34 -22.82 -27.38 -29.02
N PRO A 35 -21.89 -28.29 -28.70
CA PRO A 35 -22.20 -29.63 -28.22
C PRO A 35 -22.53 -29.64 -26.73
N TYR A 36 -23.35 -28.69 -26.25
CA TYR A 36 -23.76 -28.69 -24.85
C TYR A 36 -24.86 -29.71 -24.62
N THR A 37 -24.73 -30.48 -23.53
CA THR A 37 -25.70 -31.46 -23.06
C THR A 37 -26.15 -31.10 -21.64
N GLY A 38 -27.21 -31.75 -21.16
CA GLY A 38 -27.67 -31.56 -19.78
C GLY A 38 -26.77 -32.27 -18.77
N VAL A 39 -26.77 -31.76 -17.53
CA VAL A 39 -25.99 -32.29 -16.40
C VAL A 39 -26.73 -33.35 -15.57
N ALA A 40 -27.95 -33.74 -15.97
CA ALA A 40 -28.80 -34.65 -15.19
C ALA A 40 -28.17 -36.04 -14.92
N GLN A 41 -27.27 -36.47 -15.81
CA GLN A 41 -26.52 -37.73 -15.70
C GLN A 41 -25.65 -37.79 -14.43
N PHE A 42 -25.25 -36.64 -13.89
CA PHE A 42 -24.35 -36.54 -12.73
C PHE A 42 -25.10 -36.39 -11.40
N LEU A 43 -26.44 -36.42 -11.40
CA LEU A 43 -27.23 -36.30 -10.17
C LEU A 43 -27.00 -37.48 -9.20
N GLY A 44 -26.57 -38.64 -9.70
CA GLY A 44 -26.24 -39.80 -8.86
C GLY A 44 -24.85 -39.75 -8.21
N GLU A 45 -24.00 -38.80 -8.59
CA GLU A 45 -22.61 -38.67 -8.11
C GLU A 45 -22.49 -37.71 -6.91
N PHE A 46 -23.62 -37.19 -6.39
CA PHE A 46 -23.60 -36.34 -5.20
C PHE A 46 -23.37 -37.17 -3.93
N GLU A 47 -22.60 -36.61 -2.99
CA GLU A 47 -22.36 -37.25 -1.69
C GLU A 47 -23.67 -37.42 -0.90
N ASP A 48 -23.78 -38.54 -0.19
CA ASP A 48 -24.89 -38.79 0.71
C ASP A 48 -24.84 -37.80 1.89
N PRO A 49 -25.95 -37.09 2.22
CA PRO A 49 -25.98 -36.09 3.29
C PRO A 49 -25.57 -36.60 4.68
N SER A 50 -25.57 -37.92 4.89
CA SER A 50 -25.12 -38.57 6.13
C SER A 50 -23.59 -38.71 6.22
N GLU A 51 -22.88 -38.74 5.09
CA GLU A 51 -21.43 -38.91 5.02
C GLU A 51 -20.69 -37.58 4.82
N THR A 52 -21.40 -36.52 4.46
CA THR A 52 -20.81 -35.19 4.26
C THR A 52 -20.36 -34.59 5.61
N PRO A 53 -19.06 -34.33 5.81
CA PRO A 53 -18.59 -33.65 7.02
C PRO A 53 -19.12 -32.23 7.07
N ALA A 54 -19.31 -31.69 8.28
CA ALA A 54 -19.68 -30.29 8.44
C ALA A 54 -18.66 -29.39 7.71
N PRO A 55 -19.13 -28.35 6.98
CA PRO A 55 -18.24 -27.51 6.19
C PRO A 55 -17.16 -26.90 7.08
N ALA A 56 -15.90 -27.05 6.68
CA ALA A 56 -14.79 -26.45 7.38
C ALA A 56 -14.96 -24.93 7.41
N ARG A 57 -15.09 -24.35 8.61
CA ARG A 57 -15.10 -22.89 8.78
C ARG A 57 -13.74 -22.35 8.38
N ILE A 58 -13.67 -21.79 7.17
CA ILE A 58 -12.52 -21.03 6.70
C ILE A 58 -12.58 -19.65 7.36
N GLU A 59 -11.44 -19.13 7.82
CA GLU A 59 -11.36 -17.80 8.40
C GLU A 59 -11.94 -16.77 7.42
N THR A 60 -12.91 -16.00 7.91
CA THR A 60 -13.44 -14.85 7.19
C THR A 60 -12.34 -13.79 7.02
N ARG A 61 -12.52 -12.89 6.05
CA ARG A 61 -11.57 -11.80 5.82
C ARG A 61 -11.38 -10.92 7.07
N GLU A 62 -12.42 -10.78 7.89
CA GLU A 62 -12.42 -10.00 9.12
C GLU A 62 -11.56 -10.68 10.21
N GLU A 63 -11.76 -11.97 10.46
CA GLU A 63 -10.96 -12.75 11.40
C GLU A 63 -9.47 -12.75 11.02
N ARG A 64 -9.15 -12.87 9.72
CA ARG A 64 -7.76 -12.77 9.23
C ARG A 64 -7.14 -11.40 9.51
N LYS A 65 -7.92 -10.33 9.40
CA LYS A 65 -7.46 -8.96 9.65
C LYS A 65 -7.23 -8.73 11.15
N GLU A 66 -8.13 -9.24 11.99
CA GLU A 66 -8.01 -9.16 13.44
C GLU A 66 -6.79 -9.93 13.95
N ARG A 67 -6.56 -11.16 13.44
CA ARG A 67 -5.36 -11.95 13.76
C ARG A 67 -4.08 -11.18 13.47
N LYS A 68 -3.95 -10.64 12.24
CA LYS A 68 -2.78 -9.83 11.85
C LYS A 68 -2.60 -8.57 12.71
N ARG A 69 -3.71 -7.93 13.11
CA ARG A 69 -3.65 -6.75 13.99
C ARG A 69 -3.12 -7.14 15.37
N ARG A 70 -3.60 -8.24 15.94
CA ARG A 70 -3.17 -8.74 17.24
C ARG A 70 -1.69 -9.12 17.22
N GLU A 71 -1.26 -9.91 16.24
CA GLU A 71 0.15 -10.29 16.05
C GLU A 71 1.06 -9.05 15.95
N LYS A 72 0.65 -8.03 15.18
CA LYS A 72 1.42 -6.78 15.04
C LYS A 72 1.48 -5.98 16.35
N GLN A 73 0.39 -5.97 17.12
CA GLN A 73 0.34 -5.32 18.43
C GLN A 73 1.26 -6.04 19.44
N GLU A 74 1.21 -7.37 19.47
CA GLU A 74 2.08 -8.19 20.33
C GLU A 74 3.56 -7.96 20.00
N GLN A 75 3.93 -7.94 18.72
CA GLN A 75 5.30 -7.63 18.29
C GLN A 75 5.74 -6.22 18.68
N ALA A 76 4.85 -5.22 18.53
CA ALA A 76 5.14 -3.85 18.93
C ALA A 76 5.32 -3.72 20.45
N ASN A 77 4.48 -4.41 21.23
CA ASN A 77 4.58 -4.43 22.69
C ASN A 77 5.87 -5.10 23.14
N TYR A 78 6.22 -6.25 22.55
CA TYR A 78 7.46 -6.96 22.86
C TYR A 78 8.69 -6.08 22.60
N LYS A 79 8.72 -5.39 21.45
CA LYS A 79 9.80 -4.44 21.15
C LYS A 79 9.83 -3.29 22.15
N LEU A 80 8.67 -2.72 22.49
CA LEU A 80 8.58 -1.64 23.47
C LEU A 80 9.14 -2.08 24.84
N GLU A 81 8.82 -3.29 25.30
CA GLU A 81 9.34 -3.84 26.56
C GLU A 81 10.87 -3.98 26.55
N GLN A 82 11.44 -4.47 25.43
CA GLN A 82 12.89 -4.54 25.26
C GLN A 82 13.53 -3.15 25.28
N ASP A 83 12.97 -2.19 24.55
CA ASP A 83 13.45 -0.81 24.50
C ASP A 83 13.36 -0.16 25.89
N LEU A 84 12.30 -0.44 26.65
CA LEU A 84 12.12 0.05 28.03
C LEU A 84 13.17 -0.54 28.99
N ALA A 85 13.51 -1.82 28.84
CA ALA A 85 14.54 -2.47 29.65
C ALA A 85 15.94 -1.91 29.37
N LEU A 86 16.20 -1.49 28.13
CA LEU A 86 17.46 -0.87 27.72
C LEU A 86 17.52 0.63 28.03
N TRP A 87 16.37 1.29 28.21
CA TRP A 87 16.29 2.73 28.38
C TRP A 87 16.80 3.18 29.77
N ASN A 88 17.97 3.82 29.78
CA ASN A 88 18.55 4.41 30.98
C ASN A 88 18.88 5.91 30.78
N PRO A 89 17.97 6.82 31.18
CA PRO A 89 18.17 8.26 31.03
C PRO A 89 19.43 8.81 31.73
N LYS A 90 19.88 8.18 32.82
CA LYS A 90 21.02 8.66 33.61
C LYS A 90 22.36 8.41 32.92
N LYS A 91 22.43 7.40 32.05
CA LYS A 91 23.63 7.06 31.27
C LYS A 91 23.69 7.77 29.92
N ASN A 92 22.67 8.59 29.59
CA ASN A 92 22.62 9.28 28.31
C ASN A 92 23.62 10.45 28.29
N PRO A 93 24.62 10.46 27.37
CA PRO A 93 25.59 11.56 27.27
C PRO A 93 24.96 12.91 26.89
N ASN A 94 23.80 12.89 26.24
CA ASN A 94 23.06 14.08 25.84
C ASN A 94 22.12 14.62 26.95
N ALA A 95 22.03 13.92 28.09
CA ALA A 95 21.21 14.40 29.20
C ALA A 95 21.81 15.65 29.85
N THR A 96 20.93 16.51 30.37
CA THR A 96 21.33 17.68 31.14
C THR A 96 21.68 17.28 32.57
N GLY A 97 22.61 18.00 33.21
CA GLY A 97 23.11 17.63 34.54
C GLY A 97 22.07 17.66 35.66
N ASN A 98 21.21 18.68 35.73
CA ASN A 98 20.19 18.81 36.78
C ASN A 98 18.76 18.76 36.20
N PRO A 99 17.98 17.69 36.47
CA PRO A 99 16.61 17.55 35.99
C PRO A 99 15.66 18.66 36.49
N TYR A 100 15.83 19.18 37.71
CA TYR A 100 14.91 20.17 38.29
C TYR A 100 14.98 21.53 37.60
N ASN A 101 16.11 21.82 36.94
CA ASN A 101 16.35 23.09 36.28
C ASN A 101 16.39 22.92 34.74
N THR A 102 15.82 21.83 34.22
CA THR A 102 15.77 21.54 32.79
C THR A 102 14.33 21.64 32.29
N LEU A 103 14.07 22.57 31.38
CA LEU A 103 12.76 22.72 30.74
C LEU A 103 12.71 21.89 29.45
N PHE A 104 11.65 21.10 29.27
CA PHE A 104 11.37 20.39 28.02
C PHE A 104 10.37 21.19 27.19
N VAL A 105 10.76 21.57 25.98
CA VAL A 105 9.92 22.34 25.04
C VAL A 105 9.76 21.52 23.77
N ALA A 106 8.53 21.21 23.40
CA ALA A 106 8.18 20.41 22.23
C ALA A 106 7.28 21.17 21.26
N ARG A 107 7.04 20.60 20.07
CA ARG A 107 6.21 21.20 19.00
C ARG A 107 6.70 22.57 18.53
N LEU A 108 8.01 22.74 18.50
CA LEU A 108 8.66 23.92 17.92
C LEU A 108 8.59 23.84 16.40
N ASN A 109 8.53 25.00 15.74
CA ASN A 109 8.70 25.04 14.29
C ASN A 109 10.14 24.60 13.95
N TYR A 110 10.30 23.77 12.91
CA TYR A 110 11.58 23.23 12.47
C TYR A 110 12.59 24.33 12.08
N ASP A 111 12.12 25.50 11.60
CA ASP A 111 12.98 26.64 11.25
C ASP A 111 13.47 27.46 12.46
N THR A 112 13.08 27.08 13.67
CA THR A 112 13.39 27.86 14.88
C THR A 112 14.83 27.61 15.32
N SER A 113 15.70 28.60 15.14
CA SER A 113 17.08 28.53 15.63
C SER A 113 17.18 28.50 17.17
N GLU A 114 18.26 27.90 17.69
CA GLU A 114 18.60 27.91 19.12
C GLU A 114 18.69 29.34 19.68
N HIS A 115 19.21 30.30 18.89
CA HIS A 115 19.29 31.70 19.29
C HIS A 115 17.92 32.34 19.53
N LYS A 116 16.93 32.01 18.69
CA LYS A 116 15.56 32.49 18.91
C LYS A 116 14.99 31.93 20.20
N LEU A 117 15.14 30.61 20.43
CA LEU A 117 14.71 29.98 21.67
C LEU A 117 15.38 30.61 22.88
N ARG A 118 16.69 30.82 22.83
CA ARG A 118 17.43 31.43 23.94
C ARG A 118 16.88 32.81 24.27
N ARG A 119 16.62 33.67 23.28
CA ARG A 119 16.05 35.01 23.49
C ARG A 119 14.67 34.98 24.15
N GLU A 120 13.77 34.12 23.68
CA GLU A 120 12.40 34.03 24.23
C GLU A 120 12.40 33.51 25.67
N PHE A 121 13.26 32.54 25.98
CA PHE A 121 13.31 31.93 27.31
C PHE A 121 14.19 32.70 28.32
N ASP A 122 15.08 33.60 27.87
CA ASP A 122 15.96 34.38 28.75
C ASP A 122 15.17 35.31 29.68
N VAL A 123 13.96 35.69 29.27
CA VAL A 123 13.02 36.53 30.05
C VAL A 123 12.70 35.90 31.41
N TYR A 124 12.72 34.57 31.50
CA TYR A 124 12.39 33.84 32.73
C TYR A 124 13.61 33.58 33.63
N GLY A 125 14.81 33.87 33.15
CA GLY A 125 16.05 33.71 33.90
C GLY A 125 17.23 33.25 33.05
N PRO A 126 18.45 33.29 33.62
CA PRO A 126 19.68 33.01 32.88
C PRO A 126 19.75 31.55 32.40
N ILE A 127 19.90 31.37 31.08
CA ILE A 127 19.97 30.05 30.46
C ILE A 127 21.42 29.54 30.41
N LYS A 128 21.67 28.38 31.05
CA LYS A 128 22.99 27.74 31.10
C LYS A 128 23.37 27.02 29.80
N LYS A 129 22.44 26.23 29.24
CA LYS A 129 22.66 25.43 28.03
C LYS A 129 21.32 25.19 27.35
N VAL A 130 21.29 25.26 26.02
CA VAL A 130 20.17 24.79 25.21
C VAL A 130 20.65 23.55 24.45
N PHE A 131 19.80 22.55 24.33
CA PHE A 131 20.09 21.35 23.54
C PHE A 131 18.95 21.12 22.58
N GLY A 132 19.18 21.39 21.30
CA GLY A 132 18.21 21.19 20.24
C GLY A 132 18.43 19.84 19.55
N PHE A 133 17.36 19.08 19.38
CA PHE A 133 17.35 17.92 18.48
C PHE A 133 16.92 18.41 17.10
N PHE A 134 17.80 19.19 16.46
CA PHE A 134 17.61 19.56 15.06
C PHE A 134 18.27 18.47 14.22
N SER A 135 17.49 17.77 13.40
CA SER A 135 18.04 16.91 12.36
C SER A 135 18.77 17.80 11.35
N GLU A 136 20.04 17.49 11.06
CA GLU A 136 20.70 17.96 9.83
C GLU A 136 19.88 17.54 8.59
#